data_AF-A0AAU2UVI6-F1
#
_entry.id   AF-A0AAU2UVI6-F1
#
_cell.length_a   1.000
_cell.length_b   1.000
_cell.length_c   1.000
_cell.angle_alpha   90.00
_cell.angle_beta   90.00
_cell.angle_gamma   90.00
#
_symmetry.space_group_name_H-M   'P 1'
#
loop_
_entity.id
_entity.type
_entity.pdbx_description
1 polymer ?
#
loop_
_entity_poly.entity_id
_entity_poly.type
_entity_poly.pdbx_seq_one_letter_code
_entity_poly.pdbx_strand_id
1 'polypeptide(L)'
;MLKRLAATIGGLALALGGAVAAAPAAVATPQGCFYQVLEQHPEADPAVVEHACLTAADGSPEGVLACYFELRQDYIPAQLALDACRRASQE
;
A
#
# COMPACT_ATOMS: atom_id res chain seq x y z
N MET A 1 19.38 -36.67 -14.87
CA MET A 1 17.91 -36.50 -14.79
C MET A 1 17.37 -35.96 -16.11
N LEU A 2 16.11 -36.25 -16.39
CA LEU A 2 15.33 -36.06 -17.62
C LEU A 2 15.36 -34.68 -18.30
N LYS A 3 15.46 -34.72 -19.64
CA LYS A 3 14.67 -34.01 -20.70
C LYS A 3 14.44 -32.48 -20.68
N ARG A 4 14.97 -31.84 -21.74
CA ARG A 4 14.37 -30.89 -22.73
C ARG A 4 13.48 -29.76 -22.16
N LEU A 5 13.70 -28.50 -22.52
CA LEU A 5 13.26 -27.95 -23.81
C LEU A 5 13.89 -26.58 -24.07
N ALA A 6 14.20 -26.34 -25.34
CA ALA A 6 14.60 -25.05 -25.89
C ALA A 6 13.48 -24.01 -25.72
N ALA A 7 13.86 -22.77 -25.45
CA ALA A 7 13.08 -21.60 -25.83
C ALA A 7 13.97 -20.72 -26.72
N THR A 8 13.92 -21.03 -28.01
CA THR A 8 14.41 -20.19 -29.10
C THR A 8 13.60 -18.90 -29.18
N ILE A 9 14.32 -17.78 -29.30
CA ILE A 9 14.11 -16.65 -30.22
C ILE A 9 12.65 -16.24 -30.48
N GLY A 10 12.32 -15.02 -30.05
CA GLY A 10 11.16 -14.29 -30.55
C GLY A 10 11.31 -12.81 -30.27
N GLY A 11 11.97 -12.11 -31.18
CA GLY A 11 12.04 -10.66 -31.13
C GLY A 11 10.66 -10.03 -31.22
N LEU A 12 10.38 -9.09 -30.32
CA LEU A 12 9.45 -8.00 -30.54
C LEU A 12 10.12 -6.75 -29.97
N ALA A 13 10.93 -6.11 -30.80
CA ALA A 13 11.29 -4.72 -30.59
C ALA A 13 10.00 -3.90 -30.80
N LEU A 14 9.27 -3.63 -29.72
CA LEU A 14 8.19 -2.66 -29.74
C LEU A 14 8.82 -1.27 -29.80
N ALA A 15 9.14 -0.85 -31.01
CA ALA A 15 9.38 0.54 -31.36
C ALA A 15 8.03 1.27 -31.37
N LEU A 16 7.57 1.68 -30.19
CA LEU A 16 6.52 2.67 -30.04
C LEU A 16 7.05 3.70 -29.05
N GLY A 17 7.26 4.93 -29.55
CA GLY A 17 7.48 6.11 -28.71
C GLY A 17 6.24 6.37 -27.87
N GLY A 18 6.06 5.56 -26.83
CA GLY A 18 5.08 5.77 -25.79
C GLY A 18 5.73 6.67 -24.76
N ALA A 19 5.18 7.86 -24.55
CA ALA A 19 5.33 8.54 -23.29
C ALA A 19 4.95 7.51 -22.22
N VAL A 20 5.94 7.02 -21.47
CA VAL A 20 5.69 6.24 -20.27
C VAL A 20 5.05 7.26 -19.33
N ALA A 21 3.72 7.33 -19.37
CA ALA A 21 2.97 7.84 -18.24
C ALA A 21 3.46 6.98 -17.07
N ALA A 22 4.32 7.56 -16.24
CA ALA A 22 4.76 6.94 -15.02
C ALA A 22 3.46 6.67 -14.25
N ALA A 23 2.96 5.43 -14.34
CA ALA A 23 2.00 4.94 -13.38
C ALA A 23 2.64 5.26 -12.02
N PRO A 24 1.92 5.93 -11.10
CA PRO A 24 2.47 6.23 -9.79
C PRO A 24 3.07 4.92 -9.30
N ALA A 25 4.36 4.97 -8.92
CA ALA A 25 5.03 3.82 -8.35
C ALA A 25 4.05 3.27 -7.31
N ALA A 26 3.56 2.05 -7.53
CA ALA A 26 2.63 1.41 -6.62
C ALA A 26 3.39 1.25 -5.31
N VAL A 27 3.32 2.26 -4.46
CA VAL A 27 3.83 2.19 -3.10
C VAL A 27 3.02 1.07 -2.50
N ALA A 28 3.69 0.00 -2.11
CA ALA A 28 3.02 -1.15 -1.55
C ALA A 28 2.34 -0.67 -0.26
N THR A 29 1.01 -0.66 -0.27
CA THR A 29 0.20 -0.28 0.89
C THR A 29 0.62 -1.14 2.09
N PRO A 30 0.86 -0.54 3.27
CA PRO A 30 1.14 -1.31 4.47
C PRO A 30 -0.04 -2.23 4.81
N GLN A 31 0.12 -3.51 4.48
CA GLN A 31 -0.98 -4.48 4.48
C GLN A 31 -1.48 -4.74 5.90
N GLY A 32 -0.58 -4.74 6.87
CA GLY A 32 -0.93 -4.97 8.27
C GLY A 32 -1.83 -3.86 8.82
N CYS A 33 -1.53 -2.60 8.49
CA CYS A 33 -2.39 -1.47 8.85
C CYS A 33 -3.76 -1.58 8.17
N PHE A 34 -3.78 -1.80 6.86
CA PHE A 34 -5.01 -1.83 6.07
C PHE A 34 -5.99 -2.90 6.54
N TYR A 35 -5.53 -4.15 6.65
CA TYR A 35 -6.39 -5.26 7.07
C TYR A 35 -6.79 -5.15 8.54
N GLN A 36 -5.89 -4.69 9.42
CA GLN A 36 -6.23 -4.52 10.84
C GLN A 36 -7.42 -3.56 11.04
N VAL A 37 -7.43 -2.44 10.29
CA VAL A 37 -8.52 -1.46 10.38
C VAL A 37 -9.82 -2.06 9.83
N LEU A 38 -9.80 -2.67 8.65
CA LEU A 38 -11.02 -3.23 8.04
C LEU A 38 -11.57 -4.46 8.77
N GLU A 39 -10.72 -5.24 9.44
CA GLU A 39 -11.18 -6.37 10.27
C GLU A 39 -11.90 -5.91 11.54
N GLN A 40 -11.46 -4.81 12.15
CA GLN A 40 -12.00 -4.30 13.42
C GLN A 40 -13.02 -3.17 13.22
N HIS A 41 -13.04 -2.53 12.06
CA HIS A 41 -13.97 -1.48 11.65
C HIS A 41 -14.37 -1.67 10.18
N PRO A 42 -15.19 -2.70 9.86
CA PRO A 42 -15.53 -3.06 8.49
C PRO A 42 -16.35 -2.02 7.72
N GLU A 43 -16.94 -1.04 8.42
CA GLU A 43 -17.64 0.10 7.84
C GLU A 43 -16.71 1.22 7.35
N ALA A 44 -15.41 1.16 7.66
CA ALA A 44 -14.43 2.16 7.21
C ALA A 44 -14.35 2.23 5.68
N ASP A 45 -14.08 3.42 5.13
CA ASP A 45 -13.82 3.56 3.70
C ASP A 45 -12.43 2.98 3.37
N PRO A 46 -12.33 1.90 2.56
CA PRO A 46 -11.04 1.30 2.23
C PRO A 46 -10.07 2.28 1.56
N ALA A 47 -10.55 3.24 0.78
CA ALA A 47 -9.69 4.21 0.12
C ALA A 47 -9.03 5.17 1.13
N VAL A 48 -9.77 5.58 2.16
CA VAL A 48 -9.25 6.41 3.25
C VAL A 48 -8.26 5.62 4.10
N VAL A 49 -8.58 4.36 4.40
CA VAL A 49 -7.68 3.48 5.16
C VAL A 49 -6.37 3.25 4.42
N GLU A 50 -6.42 2.94 3.12
CA GLU A 50 -5.23 2.76 2.29
C GLU A 50 -4.36 4.02 2.26
N HIS A 51 -4.95 5.19 2.01
CA HIS A 51 -4.23 6.46 1.98
C HIS A 51 -3.59 6.80 3.34
N ALA A 52 -4.32 6.64 4.43
CA ALA A 52 -3.79 6.88 5.77
C ALA A 52 -2.61 5.93 6.09
N CYS A 53 -2.75 4.63 5.79
CA CYS A 53 -1.67 3.67 6.01
C CYS A 53 -0.42 4.00 5.18
N LEU A 54 -0.58 4.38 3.90
CA LEU A 54 0.54 4.82 3.05
C LEU A 54 1.26 6.04 3.63
N THR A 55 0.55 6.94 4.30
CA THR A 55 1.13 8.13 4.93
C THR A 55 2.09 7.78 6.08
N ALA A 56 1.81 6.70 6.83
CA ALA A 56 2.70 6.24 7.90
C ALA A 56 3.85 5.34 7.40
N ALA A 57 3.85 4.92 6.13
CA ALA A 57 4.84 3.99 5.56
C ALA A 57 6.27 4.57 5.47
N ASP A 58 6.43 5.89 5.63
CA ASP A 58 7.75 6.53 5.64
C ASP A 58 8.54 6.29 6.95
N GLY A 59 7.91 5.70 7.96
CA GLY A 59 8.52 5.38 9.25
C GLY A 59 8.64 6.57 10.22
N SER A 60 8.18 7.77 9.82
CA SER A 60 8.36 8.99 10.60
C SER A 60 7.29 9.14 11.70
N PRO A 61 7.63 9.76 12.84
CA PRO A 61 6.63 10.14 13.85
C PRO A 61 5.53 11.03 13.28
N GLU A 62 5.87 11.92 12.35
CA GLU A 62 4.95 12.82 11.66
C GLU A 62 3.96 12.04 10.77
N GLY A 63 4.43 11.04 10.03
CA GLY A 63 3.61 10.14 9.21
C GLY A 63 2.63 9.33 10.05
N VAL A 64 3.09 8.80 11.20
CA VAL A 64 2.21 8.11 12.17
C VAL A 64 1.10 9.03 12.69
N LEU A 65 1.43 10.28 13.02
CA LEU A 65 0.45 11.25 13.49
C LEU A 65 -0.54 11.65 12.38
N ALA A 66 -0.06 11.86 11.16
CA ALA A 66 -0.90 12.18 10.01
C ALA A 66 -1.89 11.05 9.70
N CYS A 67 -1.40 9.80 9.63
CA CYS A 67 -2.24 8.60 9.52
C CYS A 67 -3.29 8.54 10.64
N TYR A 68 -2.87 8.78 11.90
CA TYR A 68 -3.79 8.75 13.04
C TYR A 68 -4.90 9.79 12.88
N PHE A 69 -4.57 11.04 12.55
CA PHE A 69 -5.58 12.09 12.40
C PHE A 69 -6.53 11.82 11.24
N GLU A 70 -6.05 11.27 10.14
CA GLU A 70 -6.88 10.92 8.99
C GLU A 70 -7.89 9.82 9.34
N LEU A 71 -7.44 8.72 9.94
CA LEU A 71 -8.35 7.66 10.40
C LEU A 71 -9.34 8.18 11.45
N ARG A 72 -8.93 9.11 12.32
CA ARG A 72 -9.85 9.72 13.30
C ARG A 72 -10.90 10.61 12.67
N GLN A 73 -10.60 11.28 11.54
CA GLN A 73 -11.57 12.06 10.78
C GLN A 73 -12.63 11.16 10.14
N ASP A 74 -12.26 9.93 9.79
CA ASP A 74 -13.16 8.87 9.31
C ASP A 74 -13.78 8.05 10.45
N TYR A 75 -13.83 8.61 11.66
CA TYR A 75 -14.45 8.02 12.86
C TYR A 75 -13.87 6.68 13.36
N ILE A 76 -12.76 6.19 12.80
CA ILE A 76 -12.06 4.97 13.24
C ILE A 76 -11.65 5.07 14.72
N PRO A 77 -11.95 4.09 15.59
CA PRO A 77 -11.62 4.14 17.01
C PRO A 77 -10.15 4.51 17.30
N ALA A 78 -9.91 5.39 18.28
CA ALA A 78 -8.58 5.99 18.48
C ALA A 78 -7.46 4.99 18.77
N GLN A 79 -7.75 3.94 19.55
CA GLN A 79 -6.78 2.90 19.84
C GLN A 79 -6.44 2.09 18.58
N LEU A 80 -7.46 1.72 17.79
CA LEU A 80 -7.29 1.02 16.53
C LEU A 80 -6.46 1.84 15.54
N ALA A 81 -6.80 3.12 15.38
CA ALA A 81 -6.08 4.04 14.49
C ALA A 81 -4.59 4.15 14.88
N LEU A 82 -4.30 4.40 16.16
CA LEU A 82 -2.91 4.57 16.62
C LEU A 82 -2.09 3.29 16.46
N ASP A 83 -2.66 2.13 16.79
CA ASP A 83 -1.97 0.84 16.71
C ASP A 83 -1.73 0.43 15.25
N ALA A 84 -2.70 0.67 14.35
CA ALA A 84 -2.54 0.43 12.92
C ALA A 84 -1.49 1.35 12.28
N CYS A 85 -1.50 2.65 12.58
CA CYS A 85 -0.52 3.59 12.04
C CYS A 85 0.92 3.31 12.53
N ARG A 86 1.07 2.91 13.80
CA ARG A 86 2.38 2.46 14.31
C ARG A 86 2.87 1.20 13.63
N ARG A 87 1.96 0.29 13.25
CA ARG A 87 2.32 -0.90 12.49
C ARG A 87 2.77 -0.52 11.08
N ALA A 88 2.04 0.35 10.39
CA ALA A 88 2.42 0.85 9.07
C ALA A 88 3.82 1.44 9.03
N SER A 89 4.25 2.16 10.08
CA SER A 89 5.58 2.75 10.17
C SER A 89 6.72 1.74 10.44
N GLN A 90 6.40 0.45 10.55
CA GLN A 90 7.35 -0.64 10.79
C GLN A 90 7.41 -1.63 9.62
N GLU A 91 6.60 -1.42 8.58
CA GLU A 91 6.59 -2.20 7.33
C GLU A 91 7.53 -1.56 6.30
#